data_AF-A0A2C9SQ84-F1
#
_entry.id   AF-A0A2C9SQ84-F1
#
_cell.length_a   1.000
_cell.length_b   1.000
_cell.length_c   1.000
_cell.angle_alpha   90.00
_cell.angle_beta   90.00
_cell.angle_gamma   90.00
#
_symmetry.space_group_name_H-M   'P 1'
#
loop_
_entity.id
_entity.type
_entity.pdbx_description
1 polymer ?
#
loop_
_entity_poly.entity_id
_entity_poly.type
_entity_poly.pdbx_seq_one_letter_code
_entity_poly.pdbx_strand_id
1 'polypeptide(L)'
;MRSRYSAYAVGDLDYVWQTWHPRTRPDALAPADDLTWTGLDIVGTVDGQPGDQAGEVEFRARYRQGRHQRVLHERSRFAVRARRWFYVDGDLFG
;
A
#
# COMPACT_ATOMS: atom_id res chain seq x y z
N MET A 1 4.77 -3.46 2.42
CA MET A 1 4.48 -2.19 1.71
C MET A 1 5.12 -2.08 0.32
N ARG A 2 6.45 -2.10 0.16
CA ARG A 2 7.12 -1.87 -1.16
C ARG A 2 6.57 -2.73 -2.32
N SER A 3 6.31 -4.02 -2.08
CA SER A 3 5.74 -4.91 -3.10
C SER A 3 4.33 -4.50 -3.54
N ARG A 4 3.48 -4.03 -2.62
CA ARG A 4 2.15 -3.48 -2.97
C ARG A 4 2.27 -2.23 -3.82
N TYR A 5 3.19 -1.33 -3.49
CA TYR A 5 3.45 -0.15 -4.32
C TYR A 5 3.89 -0.55 -5.74
N SER A 6 4.82 -1.49 -5.88
CA SER A 6 5.26 -1.97 -7.19
C SER A 6 4.09 -2.57 -7.98
N ALA A 7 3.22 -3.35 -7.33
CA ALA A 7 2.03 -3.92 -7.95
C ALA A 7 1.08 -2.83 -8.47
N TYR A 8 0.82 -1.79 -7.68
CA TYR A 8 0.07 -0.62 -8.16
C TYR A 8 0.76 0.09 -9.32
N ALA A 9 2.10 0.24 -9.28
CA ALA A 9 2.86 0.92 -10.31
C ALA A 9 2.84 0.20 -11.67
N VAL A 10 2.74 -1.14 -11.67
CA VAL A 10 2.69 -1.95 -12.89
C VAL A 10 1.28 -2.42 -13.27
N GLY A 11 0.26 -2.04 -12.50
CA GLY A 11 -1.13 -2.43 -12.73
C GLY A 11 -1.51 -3.86 -12.31
N ASP A 12 -0.70 -4.52 -11.48
CA ASP A 12 -1.00 -5.85 -10.92
C ASP A 12 -1.98 -5.74 -9.74
N LEU A 13 -3.24 -5.45 -10.04
CA LEU A 13 -4.29 -5.30 -9.04
C LEU A 13 -4.66 -6.62 -8.36
N ASP A 14 -4.43 -7.75 -9.01
CA ASP A 14 -4.64 -9.08 -8.41
C ASP A 14 -3.70 -9.31 -7.24
N TYR A 15 -2.42 -8.96 -7.38
CA TYR A 15 -1.47 -9.02 -6.26
C TYR A 15 -1.89 -8.09 -5.11
N VAL A 16 -2.34 -6.88 -5.43
CA VAL A 16 -2.84 -5.93 -4.43
C VAL A 16 -4.05 -6.53 -3.69
N TRP A 17 -5.00 -7.11 -4.41
CA TRP A 17 -6.19 -7.72 -3.82
C TRP A 17 -5.85 -8.94 -2.95
N GLN A 18 -4.96 -9.81 -3.43
CA GLN A 18 -4.52 -11.01 -2.72
C GLN A 18 -3.70 -10.72 -1.46
N THR A 19 -3.06 -9.55 -1.37
CA THR A 19 -2.28 -9.12 -0.20
C THR A 19 -3.05 -8.13 0.69
N TRP A 20 -4.35 -7.93 0.45
CA TRP A 20 -5.24 -7.17 1.32
C TRP A 20 -5.94 -8.12 2.29
N HIS A 21 -6.02 -7.72 3.56
CA HIS A 21 -6.67 -8.49 4.60
C HIS A 21 -8.15 -8.74 4.25
N PRO A 22 -8.64 -9.99 4.25
CA PRO A 22 -9.99 -10.30 3.77
C PRO A 22 -11.15 -9.63 4.50
N ARG A 23 -10.93 -9.13 5.73
CA ARG A 23 -11.94 -8.38 6.49
C ARG A 23 -12.15 -6.95 6.01
N THR A 24 -11.16 -6.36 5.33
CA THR A 24 -11.15 -4.94 4.95
C THR A 24 -10.92 -4.73 3.46
N ARG A 25 -10.64 -5.80 2.70
CA ARG A 25 -10.47 -5.71 1.25
C ARG A 25 -11.80 -5.38 0.57
N PRO A 26 -11.80 -4.51 -0.44
CA PRO A 26 -12.97 -4.31 -1.29
C PRO A 26 -13.26 -5.54 -2.15
N ASP A 27 -14.48 -5.66 -2.66
CA ASP A 27 -14.88 -6.76 -3.55
C ASP A 27 -14.08 -6.78 -4.85
N ALA A 28 -13.77 -5.60 -5.40
CA ALA A 28 -12.94 -5.44 -6.59
C ALA A 28 -12.05 -4.19 -6.47
N LEU A 29 -10.90 -4.22 -7.15
CA LEU A 29 -10.05 -3.05 -7.36
C LEU A 29 -10.18 -2.60 -8.81
N ALA A 30 -10.41 -1.32 -9.01
CA ALA A 30 -10.40 -0.72 -10.34
C ALA A 30 -9.05 -0.04 -10.62
N PRO A 31 -8.58 -0.05 -11.88
CA PRO A 31 -7.47 0.81 -12.29
C PRO A 31 -7.80 2.27 -12.02
N ALA A 32 -6.80 3.05 -11.62
CA ALA A 32 -6.93 4.49 -11.54
C ALA A 32 -6.59 5.09 -12.90
N ASP A 33 -7.59 5.63 -13.60
CA ASP A 33 -7.39 6.30 -14.88
C ASP A 33 -6.44 7.50 -14.73
N ASP A 34 -5.58 7.69 -15.73
CA ASP A 34 -4.58 8.75 -15.81
C ASP A 34 -3.60 8.86 -14.63
N LEU A 35 -3.50 7.83 -13.78
CA LEU A 35 -2.60 7.80 -12.63
C LEU A 35 -1.34 7.00 -12.94
N THR A 36 -0.17 7.63 -12.82
CA THR A 36 1.14 6.98 -12.92
C THR A 36 1.92 7.16 -11.63
N TRP A 37 2.27 6.07 -10.96
CA TRP A 37 3.16 6.10 -9.80
C TRP A 37 4.60 6.40 -10.23
N THR A 38 5.26 7.36 -9.58
CA THR A 38 6.57 7.87 -9.98
C THR A 38 7.64 7.75 -8.88
N GLY A 39 7.26 7.45 -7.64
CA GLY A 39 8.23 7.17 -6.60
C GLY A 39 7.59 6.77 -5.27
N LEU A 40 8.39 6.12 -4.42
CA LEU A 40 8.01 5.71 -3.07
C LEU A 40 9.16 6.04 -2.11
N ASP A 41 8.86 6.81 -1.07
CA ASP A 41 9.77 7.03 0.06
C ASP A 41 9.16 6.41 1.31
N ILE A 42 9.93 5.58 2.03
CA ILE A 42 9.53 5.09 3.34
C ILE A 42 9.99 6.11 4.38
N VAL A 43 9.05 6.64 5.16
CA VAL A 43 9.30 7.64 6.21
C VAL A 43 9.63 6.96 7.53
N GLY A 44 8.91 5.89 7.87
CA GLY A 44 9.08 5.18 9.12
C GLY A 44 8.40 3.82 9.13
N THR A 45 8.79 2.99 10.09
CA THR A 45 8.21 1.67 10.33
C THR A 45 8.08 1.42 11.83
N VAL A 46 7.00 0.75 12.22
CA VAL A 46 6.79 0.22 13.58
C VAL A 46 6.62 -1.29 13.45
N ASP A 47 7.35 -2.06 14.26
CA ASP A 47 7.39 -3.52 14.20
C ASP A 47 7.72 -4.04 12.77
N GLY A 48 7.08 -5.13 12.35
CA GLY A 48 7.24 -5.70 11.00
C GLY A 48 8.48 -6.57 10.82
N GLN A 49 9.13 -6.96 11.91
CA GLN A 49 10.28 -7.88 11.92
C GLN A 49 9.83 -9.35 11.97
N PRO A 50 10.75 -10.30 11.69
CA PRO A 50 10.45 -11.71 11.88
C PRO A 50 10.00 -12.01 13.31
N GLY A 51 8.80 -12.57 13.45
CA GLY A 51 8.18 -12.89 14.75
C GLY A 51 6.99 -12.00 15.09
N ASP A 52 6.95 -10.78 14.57
CA ASP A 52 5.84 -9.85 14.79
C ASP A 52 4.57 -10.34 14.10
N GLN A 53 3.42 -10.01 14.69
CA GLN A 53 2.09 -10.35 14.16
C GLN A 53 1.38 -9.15 13.52
N ALA A 54 1.89 -7.94 13.77
CA ALA A 54 1.38 -6.69 13.22
C ALA A 54 2.55 -5.72 13.01
N GLY A 55 2.31 -4.67 12.22
CA GLY A 55 3.29 -3.61 12.02
C GLY A 55 2.73 -2.49 11.16
N GLU A 56 3.40 -1.35 11.19
CA GLU A 56 3.01 -0.14 10.47
C GLU A 56 4.12 0.33 9.54
N VAL A 57 3.74 0.93 8.41
CA VAL A 57 4.66 1.59 7.49
C VAL A 57 4.10 2.95 7.11
N GLU A 58 4.85 4.00 7.45
CA GLU A 58 4.60 5.36 6.98
C GLU A 58 5.40 5.62 5.70
N PHE A 59 4.75 6.16 4.68
CA PHE A 59 5.39 6.39 3.39
C PHE A 59 4.79 7.58 2.64
N ARG A 60 5.56 8.07 1.67
CA ARG A 60 5.14 9.05 0.67
C ARG A 60 5.24 8.45 -0.72
N ALA A 61 4.10 8.23 -1.36
CA ALA A 61 4.03 7.75 -2.74
C ALA A 61 3.73 8.92 -3.69
N ARG A 62 4.67 9.21 -4.58
CA ARG A 62 4.55 10.23 -5.63
C ARG A 62 3.82 9.63 -6.82
N TYR A 63 2.88 10.38 -7.38
CA TYR A 63 2.20 10.02 -8.60
C TYR A 63 1.90 11.24 -9.46
N ARG A 64 1.71 11.00 -10.75
CA ARG A 64 1.19 11.96 -11.70
C ARG A 64 -0.25 11.60 -12.03
N GLN A 65 -1.15 12.58 -12.01
CA GLN A 65 -2.52 12.45 -12.48
C GLN A 65 -2.77 13.51 -13.55
N GLY A 66 -2.88 13.09 -14.81
CA GLY A 66 -2.85 14.01 -15.95
C GLY A 66 -1.58 14.87 -15.95
N ARG A 67 -1.73 16.19 -15.79
CA ARG A 67 -0.60 17.15 -15.73
C ARG A 67 -0.11 17.45 -14.32
N HIS A 68 -0.80 16.97 -13.29
CA HIS A 68 -0.52 17.32 -11.90
C HIS A 68 0.38 16.28 -11.25
N GLN A 69 1.45 16.72 -10.57
CA GLN A 69 2.22 15.89 -9.65
C GLN A 69 1.61 16.00 -8.25
N ARG A 70 1.42 14.86 -7.61
CA ARG A 70 0.82 14.75 -6.27
C ARG A 70 1.61 13.75 -5.43
N VAL A 71 1.41 13.86 -4.11
CA VAL A 71 1.98 12.93 -3.13
C VAL A 71 0.82 12.38 -2.30
N LEU A 72 0.77 11.06 -2.16
CA LEU A 72 0.00 10.38 -1.14
C LEU A 72 0.91 10.12 0.05
N HIS A 73 0.60 10.70 1.20
CA HIS A 73 1.30 10.43 2.46
C HIS A 73 0.35 9.63 3.35
N GLU A 74 0.74 8.40 3.67
CA GLU A 74 -0.09 7.47 4.43
C GLU A 74 0.77 6.72 5.46
N ARG A 75 0.14 6.33 6.58
CA ARG A 75 0.62 5.28 7.46
C ARG A 75 -0.29 4.06 7.37
N SER A 76 0.20 3.01 6.73
CA SER A 76 -0.53 1.75 6.56
C SER A 76 -0.27 0.78 7.72
N ARG A 77 -1.30 0.03 8.11
CA ARG A 77 -1.22 -1.07 9.08
C ARG A 77 -1.24 -2.42 8.37
N PHE A 78 -0.44 -3.35 8.87
CA PHE A 78 -0.33 -4.70 8.36
C PHE A 78 -0.51 -5.74 9.48
N ALA A 79 -1.03 -6.90 9.13
CA ALA A 79 -1.14 -8.05 10.03
C ALA A 79 -0.64 -9.33 9.35
N VAL A 80 -0.02 -10.23 10.14
CA VAL A 80 0.38 -11.55 9.68
C VAL A 80 -0.81 -12.51 9.79
N ARG A 81 -1.10 -13.23 8.71
CA ARG A 81 -2.04 -14.35 8.69
C ARG A 81 -1.45 -15.48 7.88
N ALA A 82 -1.48 -16.71 8.43
CA ALA A 82 -0.90 -17.88 7.77
C ALA A 82 0.53 -17.63 7.24
N ARG A 83 1.37 -16.98 8.08
CA ARG A 83 2.78 -16.61 7.78
C ARG A 83 2.97 -15.64 6.62
N ARG A 84 1.94 -14.89 6.23
CA ARG A 84 2.00 -13.84 5.19
C ARG A 84 1.49 -12.52 5.74
N TRP A 85 2.10 -11.42 5.32
CA TRP A 85 1.67 -10.06 5.65
C TRP A 85 0.52 -9.62 4.75
N PHE A 86 -0.50 -9.03 5.36
CA PHE A 86 -1.66 -8.45 4.67
C PHE A 86 -1.84 -6.99 5.10
N TYR A 87 -2.14 -6.13 4.13
CA TYR A 87 -2.57 -4.76 4.39
C TYR A 87 -3.96 -4.78 5.05
N VAL A 88 -4.12 -4.07 6.17
CA VAL A 88 -5.40 -4.01 6.90
C VAL A 88 -6.13 -2.72 6.53
N ASP A 89 -5.53 -1.59 6.86
CA ASP A 89 -6.01 -0.24 6.58
C ASP A 89 -4.84 0.75 6.62
N GLY A 90 -5.13 2.05 6.54
CA GLY A 90 -4.14 3.09 6.76
C GLY A 90 -4.78 4.45 6.97
N ASP A 91 -4.00 5.35 7.58
CA ASP A 91 -4.41 6.73 7.82
C ASP A 91 -3.72 7.64 6.81
N LEU A 92 -4.49 8.49 6.13
CA LEU A 92 -3.96 9.51 5.23
C LEU A 92 -3.55 10.76 6.01
N PHE A 93 -2.37 11.29 5.70
CA PHE A 93 -1.93 12.61 6.17
C PHE A 93 -2.33 13.67 5.13
N GLY A 94 -2.99 14.74 5.59
CA GLY A 94 -3.42 15.89 4.79
C GLY A 94 -2.36 16.97 4.63
#